data_AF-A0A662JC73-F1
#
_entry.id   AF-A0A662JC73-F1
#
_cell.length_a   1.000
_cell.length_b   1.000
_cell.length_c   1.000
_cell.angle_alpha   90.00
_cell.angle_beta   90.00
_cell.angle_gamma   90.00
#
_symmetry.space_group_name_H-M   'P 1'
#
loop_
_entity.id
_entity.type
_entity.pdbx_description
1 polymer ?
#
loop_
_entity_poly.entity_id
_entity_poly.type
_entity_poly.pdbx_seq_one_letter_code
_entity_poly.pdbx_strand_id
1 'polypeptide(L)'
;MKPSLMAIIALALAATLPWSNAVEVHVGPLKLSQDESVEVLFNGTKPVFLVLANYSSALFIDSGSSWGERSYGGLRVTLTNRSLGPQHCLVALTSQGPFTVEVFKGADPVATYKCSGNMTLALHIVVEGASLEPRRTFDKSWSLAWRPSWQLIVYAVLAPLFAAAAVLDVRDFKAKRGKVRAEAAAIAIKYALYASIIGAVAIALGSAASAIYGYLTSKTVEVEGGAIMLSITLVGLTGLLYGLARWRGWYDSVDEYE
;
A
#
# COMPACT_ATOMS: atom_id res chain seq x y z
N MET A 1 56.18 -7.34 46.68
CA MET A 1 55.03 -6.42 46.81
C MET A 1 53.83 -7.21 47.30
N LYS A 2 53.14 -6.75 48.35
CA LYS A 2 52.00 -7.49 48.92
C LYS A 2 50.87 -7.59 47.88
N PRO A 3 50.23 -8.75 47.71
CA PRO A 3 49.14 -8.94 46.73
C PRO A 3 47.95 -8.00 46.99
N SER A 4 47.76 -7.55 48.23
CA SER A 4 46.79 -6.53 48.61
C SER A 4 47.06 -5.16 47.98
N LEU A 5 48.32 -4.80 47.75
CA LEU A 5 48.70 -3.51 47.17
C LEU A 5 48.47 -3.50 45.65
N MET A 6 48.66 -4.65 44.97
CA MET A 6 48.27 -4.81 43.57
C MET A 6 46.76 -4.82 43.39
N ALA A 7 45.99 -5.43 44.30
CA ALA A 7 44.54 -5.40 44.26
C ALA A 7 43.99 -3.98 44.43
N ILE A 8 44.56 -3.17 45.33
CA ILE A 8 44.15 -1.77 45.54
C ILE A 8 44.53 -0.90 44.34
N ILE A 9 45.71 -1.09 43.75
CA ILE A 9 46.12 -0.37 42.53
C ILE A 9 45.26 -0.79 41.34
N ALA A 10 44.91 -2.07 41.20
CA ALA A 10 44.00 -2.55 40.16
C ALA A 10 42.57 -2.02 40.35
N LEU A 11 42.08 -1.90 41.60
CA LEU A 11 40.78 -1.31 41.92
C LEU A 11 40.78 0.21 41.67
N ALA A 12 41.88 0.90 41.98
CA ALA A 12 42.07 2.32 41.72
C ALA A 12 42.23 2.63 40.22
N LEU A 13 42.89 1.75 39.45
CA LEU A 13 42.93 1.82 37.99
C LEU A 13 41.57 1.49 37.36
N ALA A 14 40.84 0.51 37.89
CA ALA A 14 39.47 0.20 37.43
C ALA A 14 38.47 1.31 37.74
N ALA A 15 38.68 2.07 38.83
CA ALA A 15 37.89 3.24 39.18
C ALA A 15 38.26 4.51 38.38
N THR A 16 39.39 4.50 37.65
CA THR A 16 39.82 5.61 36.77
C THR A 16 39.64 5.30 35.29
N LEU A 17 39.22 4.07 34.94
CA LEU A 17 38.66 3.83 33.61
C LEU A 17 37.40 4.69 33.49
N PRO A 18 37.29 5.55 32.45
CA PRO A 18 36.12 6.37 32.27
C PRO A 18 34.93 5.42 32.15
N TRP A 19 34.08 5.40 33.18
CA TRP A 19 32.73 4.91 33.03
C TRP A 19 32.20 5.59 31.77
N SER A 20 31.84 4.79 30.76
CA SER A 20 31.27 5.33 29.54
C SER A 20 30.02 6.08 29.99
N ASN A 21 30.09 7.40 30.06
CA ASN A 21 28.95 8.22 30.40
C ASN A 21 27.95 7.99 29.27
N ALA A 22 26.94 7.17 29.55
CA ALA A 22 25.85 6.93 28.63
C ALA A 22 24.84 8.06 28.87
N VAL A 23 24.65 8.91 27.87
CA VAL A 23 23.62 9.94 27.89
C VAL A 23 22.48 9.43 27.05
N GLU A 24 21.38 9.08 27.72
CA GLU A 24 20.12 8.73 27.07
C GLU A 24 19.36 10.02 26.74
N VAL A 25 19.00 10.15 25.47
CA VAL A 25 18.27 11.32 24.97
C VAL A 25 17.03 10.86 24.23
N HIS A 26 15.89 11.37 24.70
CA HIS A 26 14.61 11.17 24.04
C HIS A 26 14.39 12.31 23.03
N VAL A 27 14.39 11.96 21.74
CA VAL A 27 14.13 12.91 20.64
C VAL A 27 12.64 13.31 20.60
N GLY A 28 11.78 12.55 21.29
CA GLY A 28 10.33 12.74 21.29
C GLY A 28 9.65 12.03 20.11
N PRO A 29 8.30 12.01 20.07
CA PRO A 29 7.56 11.38 18.99
C PRO A 29 7.68 12.19 17.69
N LEU A 30 8.31 11.60 16.68
CA LEU A 30 8.41 12.15 15.33
C LEU A 30 7.29 11.57 14.48
N LYS A 31 6.41 12.45 14.00
CA LYS A 31 5.32 12.09 13.07
C LYS A 31 5.83 12.10 11.64
N LEU A 32 5.79 10.97 10.93
CA LEU A 32 6.28 10.86 9.55
C LEU A 32 5.15 10.66 8.51
N SER A 33 5.27 11.36 7.37
CA SER A 33 4.48 11.19 6.13
C SER A 33 5.02 10.06 5.23
N GLN A 34 4.41 9.80 4.05
CA GLN A 34 4.68 8.58 3.23
C GLN A 34 6.07 8.55 2.60
N ASP A 35 6.65 9.73 2.42
CA ASP A 35 7.95 9.95 1.77
C ASP A 35 8.94 10.65 2.71
N GLU A 36 8.54 10.85 3.98
CA GLU A 36 9.41 11.45 4.99
C GLU A 36 10.24 10.37 5.66
N SER A 37 11.51 10.68 5.90
CA SER A 37 12.44 9.81 6.63
C SER A 37 13.06 10.58 7.78
N VAL A 38 13.46 9.86 8.83
CA VAL A 38 14.31 10.41 9.88
C VAL A 38 15.74 10.09 9.52
N GLU A 39 16.57 11.12 9.39
CA GLU A 39 17.99 10.96 9.13
C GLU A 39 18.78 11.34 10.37
N VAL A 40 19.60 10.42 10.87
CA VAL A 40 20.56 10.68 11.95
C VAL A 40 21.93 10.76 11.32
N LEU A 41 22.46 11.98 11.21
CA LEU A 41 23.79 12.25 10.68
C LEU A 41 24.76 12.42 11.82
N PHE A 42 25.92 11.77 11.75
CA PHE A 42 26.97 11.93 12.75
C PHE A 42 28.29 12.33 12.09
N ASN A 43 29.04 13.18 12.79
CA ASN A 43 30.34 13.66 12.36
C ASN A 43 31.32 13.64 13.52
N GLY A 44 32.35 12.80 13.40
CA GLY A 44 33.39 12.62 14.42
C GLY A 44 34.79 12.95 13.92
N THR A 45 35.61 13.46 14.84
CA THR A 45 37.07 13.60 14.65
C THR A 45 37.81 12.26 14.68
N LYS A 46 37.16 11.22 15.24
CA LYS A 46 37.62 9.83 15.30
C LYS A 46 36.46 8.90 14.88
N PRO A 47 36.74 7.61 14.59
CA PRO A 47 35.71 6.59 14.35
C PRO A 47 34.55 6.67 15.34
N VAL A 48 33.33 6.76 14.79
CA VAL A 48 32.07 6.71 15.54
C VAL A 48 31.47 5.34 15.27
N PHE A 49 31.31 4.55 16.33
CA PHE A 49 30.64 3.26 16.26
C PHE A 49 29.15 3.46 16.48
N LEU A 50 28.35 2.96 15.55
CA LEU A 50 26.90 2.99 15.60
C LEU A 50 26.38 1.57 15.87
N VAL A 51 25.56 1.45 16.91
CA VAL A 51 24.79 0.24 17.21
C VAL A 51 23.31 0.59 17.16
N LEU A 52 22.54 -0.26 16.49
CA LEU A 52 21.14 -0.04 16.22
C LEU A 52 20.32 -1.17 16.79
N ALA A 53 19.39 -0.85 17.68
CA ALA A 53 18.38 -1.78 18.17
C ALA A 53 17.03 -1.36 17.59
N ASN A 54 16.58 -2.11 16.58
CA ASN A 54 15.27 -1.95 16.00
C ASN A 54 14.27 -2.88 16.71
N TYR A 55 13.33 -2.31 17.45
CA TYR A 55 12.29 -3.06 18.16
C TYR A 55 11.02 -3.23 17.30
N SER A 56 11.05 -2.83 16.03
CA SER A 56 9.91 -2.85 15.11
C SER A 56 10.23 -3.47 13.75
N SER A 57 9.41 -4.40 13.31
CA SER A 57 9.45 -4.93 11.93
C SER A 57 9.02 -3.91 10.86
N ALA A 58 8.52 -2.73 11.27
CA ALA A 58 7.97 -1.70 10.38
C ALA A 58 8.96 -0.55 10.08
N LEU A 59 10.20 -0.66 10.55
CA LEU A 59 11.26 0.30 10.27
C LEU A 59 12.26 -0.34 9.31
N PHE A 60 12.46 0.31 8.16
CA PHE A 60 13.58 0.00 7.27
C PHE A 60 14.70 0.98 7.54
N ILE A 61 15.92 0.46 7.62
CA ILE A 61 17.07 1.22 8.08
C ILE A 61 18.18 1.07 7.05
N ASP A 62 18.47 2.16 6.36
CA ASP A 62 19.55 2.23 5.37
C ASP A 62 20.82 2.73 6.09
N SER A 63 21.87 1.92 6.10
CA SER A 63 23.13 2.23 6.79
C SER A 63 24.08 2.97 5.85
N GLY A 64 24.45 4.20 6.22
CA GLY A 64 25.45 4.99 5.50
C GLY A 64 26.89 4.55 5.79
N SER A 65 27.72 4.55 4.75
CA SER A 65 29.16 4.25 4.77
C SER A 65 30.01 5.40 5.30
N SER A 66 31.15 5.11 5.93
CA SER A 66 32.20 6.08 6.27
C SER A 66 32.92 6.62 5.02
N TRP A 67 33.05 7.95 4.88
CA TRP A 67 33.82 8.58 3.78
C TRP A 67 35.05 9.33 4.33
N GLY A 68 36.25 8.76 4.13
CA GLY A 68 37.55 9.43 4.38
C GLY A 68 38.10 9.35 5.82
N GLU A 69 39.10 10.19 6.15
CA GLU A 69 39.77 10.26 7.46
C GLU A 69 38.89 10.85 8.59
N ARG A 70 37.76 11.47 8.24
CA ARG A 70 36.71 11.91 9.17
C ARG A 70 35.57 10.91 9.18
N SER A 71 35.09 10.57 10.36
CA SER A 71 34.02 9.58 10.51
C SER A 71 32.67 10.27 10.37
N TYR A 72 32.29 10.48 9.11
CA TYR A 72 30.95 10.91 8.74
C TYR A 72 30.12 9.70 8.32
N GLY A 73 28.89 9.63 8.80
CA GLY A 73 27.94 8.59 8.44
C GLY A 73 26.52 9.00 8.76
N GLY A 74 25.57 8.25 8.22
CA GLY A 74 24.15 8.54 8.35
C GLY A 74 23.34 7.27 8.56
N LEU A 75 22.28 7.39 9.34
CA LEU A 75 21.24 6.38 9.48
C LEU A 75 19.95 6.97 8.91
N ARG A 76 19.39 6.35 7.88
CA ARG A 76 18.06 6.74 7.40
C ARG A 76 17.04 5.73 7.90
N VAL A 77 16.06 6.21 8.65
CA VAL A 77 14.94 5.42 9.16
C VAL A 77 13.69 5.78 8.38
N THR A 78 13.13 4.80 7.67
CA THR A 78 11.87 4.92 6.92
C THR A 78 10.79 4.02 7.51
N LEU A 79 9.55 4.49 7.45
CA LEU A 79 8.39 3.78 7.96
C LEU A 79 7.75 2.95 6.83
N THR A 80 7.80 1.63 6.92
CA THR A 80 7.25 0.73 5.90
C THR A 80 5.76 0.43 6.10
N ASN A 81 5.25 0.57 7.33
CA ASN A 81 3.83 0.32 7.62
C ASN A 81 3.26 1.30 8.67
N ARG A 82 2.21 2.03 8.27
CA ARG A 82 1.53 3.08 9.06
C ARG A 82 0.49 2.58 10.06
N SER A 83 0.10 1.31 9.96
CA SER A 83 -1.03 0.75 10.73
C SER A 83 -0.65 0.23 12.11
N LEU A 84 0.64 0.21 12.43
CA LEU A 84 1.15 -0.18 13.74
C LEU A 84 1.38 1.11 14.55
N GLY A 85 1.09 1.09 15.85
CA GLY A 85 1.17 2.24 16.76
C GLY A 85 2.58 2.86 16.87
N PRO A 86 2.94 3.56 17.97
CA PRO A 86 4.27 4.15 18.10
C PRO A 86 5.36 3.08 17.92
N GLN A 87 6.29 3.33 17.00
CA GLN A 87 7.42 2.45 16.71
C GLN A 87 8.67 2.99 17.41
N HIS A 88 9.42 2.09 18.04
CA HIS A 88 10.57 2.45 18.85
C HIS A 88 11.87 2.00 18.18
N CYS A 89 12.80 2.94 18.03
CA CYS A 89 14.15 2.70 17.55
C CYS A 89 15.16 3.28 18.55
N LEU A 90 16.18 2.50 18.89
CA LEU A 90 17.28 2.94 19.72
C LEU A 90 18.56 2.96 18.89
N VAL A 91 19.18 4.14 18.81
CA VAL A 91 20.46 4.36 18.12
C VAL A 91 21.50 4.72 19.16
N ALA A 92 22.48 3.84 19.37
CA ALA A 92 23.61 4.09 20.26
C ALA A 92 24.85 4.46 19.44
N LEU A 93 25.45 5.60 19.77
CA LEU A 93 26.63 6.16 19.11
C LEU A 93 27.74 6.32 20.13
N THR A 94 28.94 5.82 19.84
CA THR A 94 30.11 5.97 20.73
C THR A 94 31.37 6.31 19.94
N SER A 95 32.21 7.19 20.50
CA SER A 95 33.49 7.55 19.90
C SER A 95 34.52 7.92 20.96
N GLN A 96 35.80 7.66 20.67
CA GLN A 96 36.92 8.07 21.50
C GLN A 96 37.30 9.56 21.35
N GLY A 97 36.71 10.25 20.38
CA GLY A 97 36.90 11.69 20.12
C GLY A 97 35.57 12.44 20.19
N PRO A 98 35.59 13.78 20.29
CA PRO A 98 34.36 14.56 20.23
C PRO A 98 33.65 14.33 18.88
N PHE A 99 32.32 14.24 18.94
CA PHE A 99 31.45 14.00 17.80
C PHE A 99 30.15 14.78 17.92
N THR A 100 29.55 15.12 16.78
CA THR A 100 28.26 15.80 16.69
C THR A 100 27.25 14.87 16.05
N VAL A 101 26.02 14.86 16.56
CA VAL A 101 24.90 14.10 16.01
C VAL A 101 23.76 15.06 15.70
N GLU A 102 23.28 15.01 14.46
CA GLU A 102 22.18 15.83 13.96
C GLU A 102 21.05 14.90 13.55
N VAL A 103 19.85 15.21 14.03
CA VAL A 103 18.63 14.48 13.70
C VAL A 103 17.78 15.38 12.80
N PHE A 104 17.48 14.89 11.61
CA PHE A 104 16.64 15.54 10.62
C PHE A 104 15.34 14.76 10.43
N LYS A 105 14.28 15.48 10.15
CA LYS A 105 13.01 14.96 9.64
C LYS A 105 12.86 15.45 8.21
N GLY A 106 13.16 14.62 7.22
CA GLY A 106 13.29 15.06 5.84
C GLY A 106 14.38 16.13 5.72
N ALA A 107 14.01 17.37 5.35
CA ALA A 107 14.92 18.51 5.27
C ALA A 107 15.00 19.34 6.56
N ASP A 108 14.09 19.11 7.52
CA ASP A 108 13.97 19.96 8.71
C ASP A 108 14.87 19.45 9.86
N PRO A 109 15.77 20.29 10.42
CA PRO A 109 16.58 19.92 11.56
C PRO A 109 15.72 19.84 12.83
N VAL A 110 15.72 18.68 13.48
CA VAL A 110 14.99 18.45 14.73
C VAL A 110 15.86 18.78 15.94
N ALA A 111 17.06 18.21 15.97
CA ALA A 111 17.95 18.35 17.11
C ALA A 111 19.42 18.17 16.72
N THR A 112 20.30 18.87 17.44
CA THR A 112 21.75 18.74 17.29
C THR A 112 22.38 18.51 18.67
N TYR A 113 23.13 17.43 18.80
CA TYR A 113 23.82 17.04 20.02
C TYR A 113 25.32 17.11 19.82
N LYS A 114 26.01 17.84 20.69
CA LYS A 114 27.47 17.90 20.72
C LYS A 114 27.96 17.04 21.87
N CYS A 115 28.66 15.96 21.55
CA CYS A 115 29.14 14.98 22.51
C CYS A 115 30.66 15.11 22.68
N SER A 116 31.12 15.05 23.93
CA SER A 116 32.54 14.91 24.24
C SER A 116 33.03 13.50 23.90
N GLY A 117 34.34 13.35 23.73
CA GLY A 117 34.94 12.02 23.52
C GLY A 117 34.77 11.11 24.74
N ASN A 118 34.78 9.80 24.48
CA ASN A 118 34.55 8.74 25.47
C ASN A 118 33.15 8.76 26.11
N MET A 119 32.18 9.30 25.37
CA MET A 119 30.77 9.30 25.76
C MET A 119 29.98 8.42 24.80
N THR A 120 28.95 7.75 25.32
CA THR A 120 27.97 7.01 24.51
C THR A 120 26.68 7.81 24.50
N LEU A 121 26.20 8.19 23.32
CA LEU A 121 24.91 8.82 23.14
C LEU A 121 23.89 7.74 22.74
N ALA A 122 22.84 7.56 23.54
CA ALA A 122 21.74 6.66 23.21
C ALA A 122 20.52 7.51 22.84
N LEU A 123 20.17 7.51 21.55
CA LEU A 123 19.01 8.23 21.00
C LEU A 123 17.80 7.31 20.97
N HIS A 124 16.77 7.68 21.71
CA HIS A 124 15.47 7.04 21.67
C HIS A 124 14.59 7.79 20.68
N ILE A 125 14.38 7.19 19.52
CA ILE A 125 13.56 7.73 18.45
C ILE A 125 12.23 7.00 18.47
N VAL A 126 11.17 7.73 18.79
CA VAL A 126 9.80 7.23 18.70
C VAL A 126 9.24 7.77 17.39
N VAL A 127 8.91 6.87 16.47
CA VAL A 127 8.33 7.21 15.19
C VAL A 127 6.85 6.84 15.22
N GLU A 128 6.00 7.82 14.98
CA GLU A 128 4.58 7.62 14.78
C GLU A 128 4.25 7.89 13.32
N GLY A 129 3.44 7.03 12.71
CA GLY A 129 2.79 7.40 11.46
C GLY A 129 1.99 8.66 11.73
N ALA A 130 2.21 9.73 10.96
CA ALA A 130 1.33 10.88 11.06
C ALA A 130 -0.09 10.36 10.85
N SER A 131 -0.93 10.46 11.89
CA SER A 131 -2.36 10.24 11.74
C SER A 131 -2.75 11.16 10.61
N LEU A 132 -3.11 10.57 9.47
CA LEU A 132 -3.80 11.33 8.46
C LEU A 132 -4.99 11.87 9.23
N GLU A 133 -4.97 13.16 9.59
CA GLU A 133 -6.24 13.86 9.84
C GLU A 133 -7.12 13.37 8.71
N PRO A 134 -8.28 12.74 9.00
CA PRO A 134 -9.09 12.13 7.97
C PRO A 134 -9.35 13.27 7.00
N ARG A 135 -8.59 13.27 5.91
CA ARG A 135 -8.56 14.38 4.98
C ARG A 135 -9.94 14.25 4.41
N ARG A 136 -10.86 15.07 4.93
CA ARG A 136 -12.22 15.24 4.42
C ARG A 136 -12.17 15.86 3.02
N THR A 137 -11.02 15.88 2.36
CA THR A 137 -10.98 15.61 0.94
C THR A 137 -11.51 14.20 0.74
N PHE A 138 -12.83 14.11 0.49
CA PHE A 138 -13.27 13.40 -0.69
C PHE A 138 -12.40 13.88 -1.87
N ASP A 139 -11.15 13.43 -1.94
CA ASP A 139 -10.46 13.33 -3.21
C ASP A 139 -11.23 12.23 -3.91
N LYS A 140 -12.34 12.65 -4.54
CA LYS A 140 -12.99 11.96 -5.64
C LYS A 140 -11.97 11.90 -6.77
N SER A 141 -10.81 11.27 -6.56
CA SER A 141 -10.03 10.78 -7.67
C SER A 141 -10.83 9.60 -8.20
N TRP A 142 -11.62 9.86 -9.25
CA TRP A 142 -12.16 8.81 -10.07
C TRP A 142 -10.94 8.19 -10.75
N SER A 143 -10.26 7.27 -10.07
CA SER A 143 -9.20 6.53 -10.69
C SER A 143 -9.87 5.58 -11.67
N LEU A 144 -9.54 5.75 -12.96
CA LEU A 144 -9.80 4.74 -13.99
C LEU A 144 -8.82 3.58 -13.76
N ALA A 145 -8.88 2.96 -12.59
CA ALA A 145 -8.05 1.83 -12.25
C ALA A 145 -8.62 0.60 -12.98
N TRP A 146 -7.86 0.08 -13.94
CA TRP A 146 -8.12 -1.21 -14.58
C TRP A 146 -7.36 -2.28 -13.82
N ARG A 147 -7.75 -2.53 -12.57
CA ARG A 147 -7.29 -3.72 -11.86
C ARG A 147 -8.23 -4.88 -12.18
N PRO A 148 -7.73 -6.12 -12.27
CA PRO A 148 -8.57 -7.28 -12.50
C PRO A 148 -9.50 -7.41 -11.30
N SER A 149 -10.74 -7.00 -11.51
CA SER A 149 -11.73 -6.86 -10.46
C SER A 149 -12.79 -7.94 -10.56
N TRP A 150 -13.44 -8.23 -9.44
CA TRP A 150 -14.42 -9.32 -9.30
C TRP A 150 -15.57 -9.23 -10.31
N GLN A 151 -15.80 -8.04 -10.88
CA GLN A 151 -16.74 -7.74 -11.94
C GLN A 151 -16.48 -8.55 -13.22
N LEU A 152 -15.21 -8.84 -13.56
CA LEU A 152 -14.87 -9.71 -14.69
C LEU A 152 -15.29 -11.17 -14.45
N ILE A 153 -15.30 -11.62 -13.19
CA ILE A 153 -15.75 -12.96 -12.82
C ILE A 153 -17.26 -13.10 -13.09
N VAL A 154 -18.03 -12.05 -12.81
CA VAL A 154 -19.48 -12.03 -13.12
C VAL A 154 -19.72 -12.29 -14.61
N TYR A 155 -19.00 -11.59 -15.49
CA TYR A 155 -19.10 -11.81 -16.92
C TYR A 155 -18.55 -13.18 -17.35
N ALA A 156 -17.46 -13.66 -16.75
CA ALA A 156 -16.89 -14.97 -17.04
C ALA A 156 -17.85 -16.12 -16.70
N VAL A 157 -18.74 -15.94 -15.72
CA VAL A 157 -19.76 -16.94 -15.35
C VAL A 157 -21.03 -16.78 -16.19
N LEU A 158 -21.50 -15.55 -16.40
CA LEU A 158 -22.75 -15.31 -17.12
C LEU A 158 -22.62 -15.55 -18.63
N ALA A 159 -21.54 -15.11 -19.27
CA ALA A 159 -21.35 -15.25 -20.71
C ALA A 159 -21.48 -16.71 -21.20
N PRO A 160 -20.82 -17.72 -20.60
CA PRO A 160 -20.97 -19.11 -21.06
C PRO A 160 -22.36 -19.69 -20.80
N LEU A 161 -23.04 -19.31 -19.72
CA LEU A 161 -24.42 -19.77 -19.45
C LEU A 161 -25.39 -19.28 -20.52
N PHE A 162 -25.34 -17.99 -20.86
CA PHE A 162 -26.19 -17.41 -21.89
C PHE A 162 -25.80 -17.87 -23.30
N ALA A 163 -24.51 -18.11 -23.55
CA ALA A 163 -24.06 -18.71 -24.82
C ALA A 163 -24.56 -20.15 -24.97
N ALA A 164 -24.54 -20.96 -23.90
CA ALA A 164 -25.07 -22.32 -23.92
C ALA A 164 -26.58 -22.32 -24.18
N ALA A 165 -27.34 -21.44 -23.52
CA ALA A 165 -28.77 -21.26 -23.76
C ALA A 165 -29.06 -20.84 -25.21
N ALA A 166 -28.32 -19.85 -25.73
CA ALA A 166 -28.46 -19.42 -27.12
C ALA A 166 -28.17 -20.56 -28.11
N VAL A 167 -27.15 -21.39 -27.86
CA VAL A 167 -26.83 -22.53 -28.73
C VAL A 167 -27.94 -23.59 -28.71
N LEU A 168 -28.54 -23.86 -27.55
CA LEU A 168 -29.67 -24.78 -27.43
C LEU A 168 -30.87 -24.27 -28.22
N ASP A 169 -31.27 -23.02 -28.02
CA ASP A 169 -32.40 -22.42 -28.74
C ASP A 169 -32.17 -22.37 -30.25
N VAL A 170 -30.96 -22.02 -30.69
CA VAL A 170 -30.61 -22.03 -32.12
C VAL A 170 -30.69 -23.45 -32.70
N ARG A 171 -30.26 -24.48 -31.96
CA ARG A 171 -30.36 -25.88 -32.41
C ARG A 171 -31.81 -26.32 -32.52
N ASP A 172 -32.63 -25.99 -31.54
CA ASP A 172 -34.05 -26.33 -31.52
C ASP A 172 -34.82 -25.61 -32.64
N PHE A 173 -34.52 -24.33 -32.86
CA PHE A 173 -35.11 -23.55 -33.94
C PHE A 173 -34.72 -24.10 -35.32
N LYS A 174 -33.44 -24.45 -35.50
CA LYS A 174 -32.93 -25.05 -36.74
C LYS A 174 -33.52 -26.44 -37.00
N ALA A 175 -33.76 -27.24 -35.96
CA ALA A 175 -34.38 -28.56 -36.09
C ALA A 175 -35.83 -28.46 -36.58
N LYS A 176 -36.55 -27.38 -36.25
CA LYS A 176 -37.97 -27.20 -36.59
C LYS A 176 -38.20 -26.48 -37.91
N ARG A 177 -37.42 -25.43 -38.24
CA ARG A 177 -37.61 -24.60 -39.46
C ARG A 177 -36.50 -24.71 -40.52
N GLY A 178 -35.41 -25.44 -40.26
CA GLY A 178 -34.32 -25.62 -41.23
C GLY A 178 -33.23 -24.54 -41.14
N LYS A 179 -32.60 -24.14 -42.26
CA LYS A 179 -31.47 -23.18 -42.25
C LYS A 179 -31.96 -21.75 -42.06
N VAL A 180 -31.74 -21.21 -40.87
CA VAL A 180 -32.12 -19.84 -40.50
C VAL A 180 -30.93 -19.15 -39.83
N ARG A 181 -30.12 -18.46 -40.64
CA ARG A 181 -28.86 -17.83 -40.21
C ARG A 181 -29.09 -16.47 -39.54
N ALA A 182 -30.08 -15.71 -39.99
CA ALA A 182 -30.36 -14.36 -39.47
C ALA A 182 -31.07 -14.46 -38.12
N GLU A 183 -31.95 -15.44 -37.98
CA GLU A 183 -32.73 -15.76 -36.79
C GLU A 183 -31.83 -16.37 -35.72
N ALA A 184 -30.87 -17.21 -36.10
CA ALA A 184 -29.84 -17.68 -35.18
C ALA A 184 -28.99 -16.53 -34.63
N ALA A 185 -28.67 -15.53 -35.46
CA ALA A 185 -27.98 -14.33 -35.01
C ALA A 185 -28.89 -13.46 -34.12
N ALA A 186 -30.19 -13.36 -34.42
CA ALA A 186 -31.16 -12.64 -33.60
C ALA A 186 -31.29 -13.25 -32.20
N ILE A 187 -31.41 -14.59 -32.10
CA ILE A 187 -31.41 -15.32 -30.83
C ILE A 187 -30.11 -15.06 -30.06
N ALA A 188 -28.95 -15.16 -30.71
CA ALA A 188 -27.67 -14.88 -30.06
C ALA A 188 -27.57 -13.43 -29.54
N ILE A 189 -28.07 -12.44 -30.29
CA ILE A 189 -28.11 -11.04 -29.87
C ILE A 189 -29.05 -10.83 -28.68
N LYS A 190 -30.24 -11.48 -28.68
CA LYS A 190 -31.19 -11.47 -27.55
C LYS A 190 -30.54 -11.99 -26.26
N TYR A 191 -29.90 -13.15 -26.32
CA TYR A 191 -29.21 -13.74 -25.18
C TYR A 191 -27.99 -12.92 -24.74
N ALA A 192 -27.21 -12.35 -25.67
CA ALA A 192 -26.11 -11.46 -25.34
C ALA A 192 -26.58 -10.17 -24.64
N LEU A 193 -27.71 -9.61 -25.07
CA LEU A 193 -28.35 -8.47 -24.41
C LEU A 193 -28.76 -8.83 -22.98
N TYR A 194 -29.45 -9.94 -22.78
CA TYR A 194 -29.86 -10.38 -21.44
C TYR A 194 -28.68 -10.64 -20.51
N ALA A 195 -27.63 -11.31 -21.00
CA ALA A 195 -26.39 -11.51 -20.26
C ALA A 195 -25.77 -10.17 -19.83
N SER A 196 -25.72 -9.20 -20.75
CA SER A 196 -25.14 -7.88 -20.48
C SER A 196 -25.95 -7.09 -19.44
N ILE A 197 -27.29 -7.13 -19.50
CA ILE A 197 -28.17 -6.45 -18.55
C ILE A 197 -28.03 -7.07 -17.15
N ILE A 198 -28.11 -8.40 -17.05
CA ILE A 198 -27.99 -9.10 -15.77
C ILE A 198 -26.60 -8.87 -15.16
N GLY A 199 -25.55 -8.92 -15.98
CA GLY A 199 -24.19 -8.59 -15.56
C GLY A 199 -24.07 -7.16 -15.03
N ALA A 200 -24.66 -6.17 -15.73
CA ALA A 200 -24.64 -4.78 -15.30
C ALA A 200 -25.38 -4.57 -13.98
N VAL A 201 -26.53 -5.22 -13.79
CA VAL A 201 -27.28 -5.15 -12.52
C VAL A 201 -26.49 -5.78 -11.38
N ALA A 202 -25.89 -6.95 -11.58
CA ALA A 202 -25.07 -7.62 -10.56
C ALA A 202 -23.85 -6.77 -10.17
N ILE A 203 -23.19 -6.15 -11.15
CA ILE A 203 -22.05 -5.24 -10.91
C ILE A 203 -22.49 -3.98 -10.18
N ALA A 204 -23.64 -3.39 -10.54
CA ALA A 204 -24.19 -2.23 -9.84
C ALA A 204 -24.52 -2.55 -8.37
N LEU A 205 -25.16 -3.68 -8.10
CA LEU A 205 -25.49 -4.13 -6.75
C LEU A 205 -24.23 -4.42 -5.91
N GLY A 206 -23.25 -5.14 -6.45
CA GLY A 206 -22.01 -5.42 -5.71
C GLY A 206 -21.17 -4.18 -5.49
N SER A 207 -21.17 -3.23 -6.43
CA SER A 207 -20.51 -1.93 -6.26
C SER A 207 -21.21 -1.08 -5.18
N ALA A 208 -22.55 -1.07 -5.15
CA ALA A 208 -23.32 -0.40 -4.11
C ALA A 208 -23.08 -1.02 -2.73
N ALA A 209 -23.07 -2.35 -2.62
CA ALA A 209 -22.76 -3.06 -1.39
C ALA A 209 -21.34 -2.75 -0.89
N SER A 210 -20.37 -2.71 -1.81
CA SER A 210 -18.98 -2.34 -1.49
C SER A 210 -18.88 -0.90 -0.98
N ALA A 211 -19.60 0.03 -1.62
CA ALA A 211 -19.65 1.43 -1.17
C ALA A 211 -20.28 1.59 0.22
N ILE A 212 -21.39 0.89 0.49
CA ILE A 212 -22.04 0.87 1.82
C ILE A 212 -21.10 0.28 2.86
N TYR A 213 -20.42 -0.83 2.55
CA TYR A 213 -19.45 -1.45 3.46
C TYR A 213 -18.27 -0.53 3.78
N GLY A 214 -17.73 0.18 2.77
CA GLY A 214 -16.68 1.17 2.96
C GLY A 214 -17.10 2.31 3.87
N TYR A 215 -18.33 2.82 3.67
CA TYR A 215 -18.92 3.84 4.53
C TYR A 215 -19.03 3.38 5.99
N LEU A 216 -19.50 2.16 6.23
CA LEU A 216 -19.67 1.61 7.58
C LEU A 216 -18.33 1.31 8.28
N THR A 217 -17.29 0.93 7.54
CA THR A 217 -16.01 0.50 8.12
C THR A 217 -14.95 1.59 8.16
N SER A 218 -15.27 2.81 7.70
CA SER A 218 -14.30 3.92 7.52
C SER A 218 -13.07 3.52 6.69
N LYS A 219 -13.19 2.45 5.88
CA LYS A 219 -12.16 2.03 4.95
C LYS A 219 -12.39 2.73 3.62
N THR A 220 -11.30 3.19 3.01
CA THR A 220 -11.34 3.68 1.63
C THR A 220 -11.67 2.51 0.70
N VAL A 221 -12.93 2.44 0.26
CA VAL A 221 -13.33 1.53 -0.81
C VAL A 221 -13.16 2.27 -2.13
N GLU A 222 -12.20 1.80 -2.92
CA GLU A 222 -12.03 2.25 -4.30
C GLU A 222 -13.20 1.69 -5.11
N VAL A 223 -14.18 2.55 -5.40
CA VAL A 223 -15.24 2.20 -6.36
C VAL A 223 -14.64 2.36 -7.75
N GLU A 224 -14.31 1.24 -8.37
CA GLU A 224 -13.75 1.21 -9.72
C GLU A 224 -14.81 1.63 -10.75
N GLY A 225 -14.81 2.91 -11.13
CA GLY A 225 -15.71 3.44 -12.15
C GLY A 225 -15.54 2.74 -13.51
N GLY A 226 -14.35 2.20 -13.80
CA GLY A 226 -14.05 1.49 -15.05
C GLY A 226 -14.94 0.27 -15.30
N ALA A 227 -15.24 -0.54 -14.26
CA ALA A 227 -16.05 -1.74 -14.41
C ALA A 227 -17.53 -1.41 -14.67
N ILE A 228 -18.06 -0.37 -14.01
CA ILE A 228 -19.42 0.13 -14.24
C ILE A 228 -19.53 0.69 -15.66
N MET A 229 -18.53 1.48 -16.08
CA MET A 229 -18.48 2.07 -17.42
C MET A 229 -18.43 1.00 -18.51
N LEU A 230 -17.61 -0.05 -18.33
CA LEU A 230 -17.55 -1.21 -19.23
C LEU A 230 -18.89 -1.93 -19.31
N SER A 231 -19.57 -2.13 -18.18
CA SER A 231 -20.89 -2.77 -18.14
C SER A 231 -21.94 -1.97 -18.90
N ILE A 232 -21.95 -0.64 -18.73
CA ILE A 232 -22.82 0.28 -19.47
C ILE A 232 -22.50 0.25 -20.97
N THR A 233 -21.21 0.26 -21.34
CA THR A 233 -20.80 0.17 -22.75
C THR A 233 -21.23 -1.14 -23.39
N LEU A 234 -21.09 -2.27 -22.68
CA LEU A 234 -21.54 -3.58 -23.16
C LEU A 234 -23.06 -3.61 -23.37
N VAL A 235 -23.85 -3.15 -22.40
CA VAL A 235 -25.31 -3.05 -22.53
C VAL A 235 -25.70 -2.10 -23.67
N GLY A 236 -25.02 -0.97 -23.80
CA GLY A 236 -25.25 -0.02 -24.89
C GLY A 236 -25.00 -0.64 -26.25
N LEU A 237 -23.87 -1.35 -26.42
CA LEU A 237 -23.49 -1.99 -27.68
C LEU A 237 -24.44 -3.14 -28.05
N THR A 238 -24.74 -4.04 -27.12
CA THR A 238 -25.69 -5.15 -27.35
C THR A 238 -27.11 -4.63 -27.56
N GLY A 239 -27.51 -3.57 -26.85
CA GLY A 239 -28.79 -2.91 -27.04
C GLY A 239 -28.93 -2.26 -28.42
N LEU A 240 -27.86 -1.65 -28.92
CA LEU A 240 -27.82 -1.08 -30.27
C LEU A 240 -27.92 -2.18 -31.33
N LEU A 241 -27.18 -3.29 -31.17
CA LEU A 241 -27.30 -4.46 -32.05
C LEU A 241 -28.71 -5.06 -32.02
N TYR A 242 -29.32 -5.16 -30.84
CA TYR A 242 -30.69 -5.63 -30.68
C TYR A 242 -31.68 -4.71 -31.39
N GLY A 243 -31.56 -3.39 -31.22
CA GLY A 243 -32.37 -2.39 -31.89
C GLY A 243 -32.25 -2.46 -33.42
N LEU A 244 -31.02 -2.63 -33.93
CA LEU A 244 -30.77 -2.81 -35.37
C LEU A 244 -31.39 -4.11 -35.91
N ALA A 245 -31.24 -5.22 -35.20
CA ALA A 245 -31.84 -6.50 -35.57
C ALA A 245 -33.37 -6.41 -35.59
N ARG A 246 -33.97 -5.69 -34.63
CA ARG A 246 -35.41 -5.43 -34.58
C ARG A 246 -35.88 -4.53 -35.70
N TRP A 247 -35.16 -3.46 -36.00
CA TRP A 247 -35.51 -2.56 -37.11
C TRP A 247 -35.45 -3.27 -38.48
N ARG A 248 -34.56 -4.26 -38.61
CA ARG A 248 -34.42 -5.09 -39.82
C ARG A 248 -35.43 -6.25 -39.90
N GLY A 249 -36.35 -6.38 -38.93
CA GLY A 249 -37.39 -7.42 -38.91
C GLY A 249 -36.86 -8.83 -38.63
N TRP A 250 -35.67 -8.98 -38.05
CA TRP A 250 -35.10 -10.31 -37.80
C TRP A 250 -35.86 -11.09 -36.72
N TYR A 251 -36.58 -10.38 -35.84
CA TYR A 251 -37.38 -10.99 -34.79
C TYR A 251 -38.80 -11.35 -35.23
N ASP A 252 -39.30 -10.89 -36.38
CA ASP A 252 -40.69 -11.17 -36.80
C ASP A 252 -40.95 -12.69 -36.90
N SER A 253 -39.96 -13.44 -37.39
CA SER A 253 -40.03 -14.90 -37.48
C SER A 253 -39.70 -15.65 -36.19
N VAL A 254 -39.11 -14.97 -35.21
CA VAL A 254 -38.69 -15.51 -33.91
C VAL A 254 -39.79 -15.28 -32.86
N ASP A 255 -40.42 -14.11 -32.87
CA ASP A 255 -41.52 -13.73 -31.97
C ASP A 255 -42.83 -14.45 -32.34
N GLU A 256 -43.02 -14.87 -33.59
CA GLU A 256 -44.12 -15.78 -33.98
C GLU A 256 -44.01 -17.19 -33.36
N TYR A 257 -42.85 -17.54 -32.79
CA TYR A 257 -42.55 -18.87 -32.26
C TYR A 257 -42.66 -18.98 -30.73
N GLU A 258 -42.52 -17.86 -30.01
CA GLU A 258 -42.75 -17.78 -28.55
C GLU A 258 -44.26 -17.66 -28.23
#